data_AF-A0A645H8Q6-F1
#
_entry.id   AF-A0A645H8Q6-F1
#
_cell.length_a   1.000
_cell.length_b   1.000
_cell.length_c   1.000
_cell.angle_alpha   90.00
_cell.angle_beta   90.00
_cell.angle_gamma   90.00
#
_symmetry.space_group_name_H-M   'P 1'
#
loop_
_entity.id
_entity.type
_entity.pdbx_description
1 polymer ?
#
loop_
_entity_poly.entity_id
_entity_poly.type
_entity_poly.pdbx_seq_one_letter_code
_entity_poly.pdbx_strand_id
1 'polypeptide(L)'
;MEQLFEKIKEYLHMETEIPFNEFSDYHKQVTQALNKGFEDMNQEMRLKARYVCSIVQANADSRAKRSKKNAKGYKKISAKSGFWMDAINYRLIKDGMTQAEIDSKTEEINEAI
;
A
#
# COMPACT_ATOMS: atom_id res chain seq x y z
N MET A 1 7.08 9.00 1.68
CA MET A 1 5.98 8.35 0.92
C MET A 1 6.21 8.46 -0.56
N GLU A 2 6.54 9.66 -1.09
CA GLU A 2 6.81 9.87 -2.52
C GLU A 2 7.78 8.84 -3.15
N GLN A 3 8.96 8.65 -2.56
CA GLN A 3 9.94 7.67 -3.07
C GLN A 3 9.40 6.22 -3.09
N LEU A 4 8.57 5.85 -2.11
CA LEU A 4 7.95 4.53 -2.06
C LEU A 4 6.87 4.40 -3.14
N PHE A 5 6.15 5.50 -3.38
CA PHE A 5 5.15 5.56 -4.43
C PHE A 5 5.78 5.42 -5.83
N GLU A 6 6.88 6.12 -6.11
CA GLU A 6 7.60 5.92 -7.37
C GLU A 6 8.13 4.49 -7.49
N LYS A 7 8.63 3.92 -6.39
CA LYS A 7 9.10 2.53 -6.39
C LYS A 7 7.99 1.51 -6.65
N ILE A 8 6.76 1.72 -6.14
CA ILE A 8 5.66 0.81 -6.44
C ILE A 8 5.26 0.87 -7.92
N LYS A 9 5.33 2.06 -8.54
CA LYS A 9 5.09 2.19 -9.99
C LYS A 9 6.09 1.36 -10.78
N GLU A 10 7.38 1.46 -10.46
CA GLU A 10 8.41 0.63 -11.11
C GLU A 10 8.06 -0.86 -11.02
N TYR A 11 7.66 -1.34 -9.84
CA TYR A 11 7.28 -2.75 -9.67
C TYR A 11 6.01 -3.14 -10.43
N LEU A 12 5.04 -2.24 -10.57
CA LEU A 12 3.81 -2.49 -11.32
C LEU A 12 4.05 -2.62 -12.84
N HIS A 13 5.12 -2.02 -13.34
CA HIS A 13 5.55 -2.13 -14.74
C HIS A 13 6.40 -3.38 -15.02
N MET A 14 6.75 -4.17 -14.02
CA MET A 14 7.56 -5.37 -14.22
C MET A 14 6.71 -6.54 -14.73
N GLU A 15 7.26 -7.28 -15.69
CA GLU A 15 6.65 -8.53 -16.18
C GLU A 15 6.78 -9.69 -15.19
N THR A 16 7.71 -9.59 -14.24
CA THR A 16 8.05 -10.66 -13.30
C THR A 16 7.84 -10.24 -11.85
N GLU A 17 7.30 -11.16 -11.05
CA GLU A 17 7.11 -10.95 -9.60
C GLU A 17 8.45 -10.88 -8.87
N ILE A 18 8.66 -9.83 -8.06
CA ILE A 18 9.85 -9.70 -7.21
C ILE A 18 9.95 -10.80 -6.13
N PRO A 19 11.16 -11.23 -5.73
CA PRO A 19 11.35 -12.22 -4.68
C PRO A 19 10.73 -11.82 -3.34
N PHE A 20 10.46 -12.81 -2.47
CA PHE A 20 9.85 -12.58 -1.16
C PHE A 20 10.62 -11.59 -0.29
N ASN A 21 11.95 -11.69 -0.25
CA ASN A 21 12.77 -10.84 0.60
C ASN A 21 12.65 -9.37 0.18
N GLU A 22 12.74 -9.09 -1.12
CA GLU A 22 12.59 -7.75 -1.68
C GLU A 22 11.20 -7.18 -1.41
N PHE A 23 10.15 -7.99 -1.62
CA PHE A 23 8.77 -7.61 -1.30
C PHE A 23 8.57 -7.29 0.19
N SER A 24 9.13 -8.14 1.06
CA SER A 24 9.07 -7.95 2.52
C SER A 24 9.81 -6.69 2.96
N ASP A 25 10.98 -6.42 2.38
CA ASP A 25 11.78 -5.24 2.69
C ASP A 25 11.10 -3.96 2.21
N TYR A 26 10.49 -3.97 1.03
CA TYR A 26 9.65 -2.87 0.56
C TYR A 26 8.48 -2.59 1.52
N HIS A 27 7.71 -3.62 1.91
CA HIS A 27 6.64 -3.47 2.89
C HIS A 27 7.14 -2.93 4.24
N LYS A 28 8.32 -3.34 4.69
CA LYS A 28 8.94 -2.83 5.92
C LYS A 28 9.22 -1.33 5.82
N GLN A 29 9.74 -0.86 4.68
CA GLN A 29 9.98 0.57 4.45
C GLN A 29 8.66 1.37 4.42
N VAL A 30 7.62 0.85 3.76
CA VAL A 30 6.26 1.45 3.80
C VAL A 30 5.77 1.58 5.23
N THR A 31 5.81 0.49 6.00
CA THR A 31 5.35 0.48 7.40
C THR A 31 6.16 1.45 8.27
N GLN A 32 7.47 1.55 8.05
CA GLN A 32 8.33 2.50 8.76
C GLN A 32 7.99 3.95 8.42
N ALA A 33 7.75 4.26 7.14
CA ALA A 33 7.35 5.60 6.72
C ALA A 33 6.01 6.00 7.33
N LEU A 34 5.04 5.08 7.39
CA LEU A 34 3.75 5.29 8.02
C LEU A 34 3.87 5.49 9.54
N ASN A 35 4.59 4.60 10.23
CA ASN A 35 4.79 4.73 11.68
C ASN A 35 5.44 6.08 12.08
N LYS A 36 6.35 6.61 11.25
CA LYS A 36 7.13 7.81 11.59
C LYS A 36 6.49 9.12 11.17
N GLY A 37 5.76 9.14 10.06
CA GLY A 37 5.34 10.40 9.44
C GLY A 37 3.87 10.47 9.07
N PHE A 38 3.05 9.47 9.41
CA PHE A 38 1.64 9.45 9.01
C PHE A 38 0.83 10.67 9.49
N GLU A 39 1.07 11.12 10.72
CA GLU A 39 0.36 12.29 11.27
C GLU A 39 0.66 13.57 10.47
N ASP A 40 1.89 13.71 9.98
CA ASP A 40 2.36 14.89 9.24
C ASP A 40 2.04 14.83 7.73
N MET A 41 1.50 13.71 7.23
CA MET A 41 1.14 13.59 5.81
C MET A 41 -0.03 14.50 5.46
N ASN A 42 0.11 15.24 4.37
CA ASN A 42 -1.02 15.92 3.75
C ASN A 42 -1.98 14.91 3.06
N GLN A 43 -3.12 15.41 2.59
CA GLN A 43 -4.15 14.59 1.95
C GLN A 43 -3.62 13.79 0.75
N GLU A 44 -2.82 14.40 -0.12
CA GLU A 44 -2.24 13.73 -1.30
C GLU A 44 -1.31 12.58 -0.90
N MET A 45 -0.40 12.82 0.06
CA MET A 45 0.49 11.79 0.58
C MET A 45 -0.27 10.63 1.21
N ARG A 46 -1.38 10.91 1.89
CA ARG A 46 -2.25 9.86 2.45
C ARG A 46 -2.96 9.07 1.37
N LEU A 47 -3.44 9.71 0.30
CA LEU A 47 -4.03 8.99 -0.84
C LEU A 47 -3.01 8.06 -1.51
N LYS A 48 -1.79 8.56 -1.79
CA LYS A 48 -0.69 7.74 -2.31
C LYS A 48 -0.35 6.59 -1.36
N ALA A 49 -0.28 6.86 -0.06
CA ALA A 49 -0.01 5.83 0.95
C ALA A 49 -1.11 4.75 1.00
N ARG A 50 -2.38 5.15 0.92
CA ARG A 50 -3.53 4.23 0.86
C ARG A 50 -3.44 3.34 -0.37
N TYR A 51 -3.13 3.91 -1.54
CA TYR A 51 -2.92 3.16 -2.78
C TYR A 51 -1.75 2.16 -2.67
N VAL A 52 -0.60 2.59 -2.14
CA VAL A 52 0.53 1.67 -1.90
C VAL A 52 0.11 0.50 -1.00
N CYS A 53 -0.62 0.78 0.08
CA CYS A 53 -1.11 -0.25 0.98
C CYS A 53 -2.10 -1.22 0.29
N SER A 54 -3.00 -0.73 -0.56
CA SER A 54 -3.96 -1.59 -1.27
C SER A 54 -3.25 -2.55 -2.25
N ILE A 55 -2.27 -2.04 -3.01
CA ILE A 55 -1.46 -2.86 -3.93
C ILE A 55 -0.68 -3.92 -3.16
N VAL A 56 0.04 -3.53 -2.10
CA VAL A 56 0.82 -4.47 -1.28
C VAL A 56 -0.08 -5.51 -0.62
N GLN A 57 -1.25 -5.10 -0.11
CA GLN A 57 -2.22 -6.01 0.50
C GLN A 57 -2.73 -7.05 -0.49
N ALA A 58 -3.21 -6.62 -1.66
CA ALA A 58 -3.78 -7.49 -2.69
C ALA A 58 -2.73 -8.45 -3.25
N ASN A 59 -1.52 -7.95 -3.51
CA ASN A 59 -0.41 -8.77 -3.98
C ASN A 59 -0.01 -9.82 -2.94
N ALA A 60 0.14 -9.42 -1.67
CA ALA A 60 0.43 -10.34 -0.58
C ALA A 60 -0.66 -11.39 -0.39
N ASP A 61 -1.94 -11.03 -0.42
CA ASP A 61 -3.04 -11.98 -0.30
C ASP A 61 -3.02 -13.01 -1.44
N SER A 62 -2.83 -12.54 -2.67
CA SER A 62 -2.70 -13.38 -3.86
C SER A 62 -1.52 -14.36 -3.74
N ARG A 63 -0.35 -13.88 -3.31
CA ARG A 63 0.86 -14.71 -3.10
C ARG A 63 0.72 -15.68 -1.93
N ALA A 64 0.01 -15.31 -0.87
CA ALA A 64 -0.24 -16.17 0.29
C ALA A 64 -1.01 -17.44 -0.09
N LYS A 65 -1.92 -17.35 -1.07
CA LYS A 65 -2.73 -18.48 -1.55
C LYS A 65 -1.92 -19.50 -2.36
N ARG A 66 -0.88 -19.05 -3.08
CA ARG A 66 -0.05 -19.89 -3.96
C ARG A 66 1.31 -20.30 -3.39
N SER A 67 1.84 -19.60 -2.38
CA SER A 67 3.16 -19.90 -1.82
C SER A 67 3.09 -20.91 -0.67
N LYS A 68 3.73 -22.08 -0.83
CA LYS A 68 3.87 -23.05 0.28
C LYS A 68 4.89 -22.60 1.35
N LYS A 69 5.99 -21.97 0.93
CA LYS A 69 7.12 -21.60 1.80
C LYS A 69 6.86 -20.32 2.61
N ASN A 70 6.31 -19.29 1.97
CA ASN A 70 6.23 -17.95 2.54
C ASN A 70 4.78 -17.51 2.88
N ALA A 71 3.80 -18.42 2.86
CA ALA A 71 2.38 -18.11 3.12
C ALA A 71 2.17 -17.26 4.37
N LYS A 72 2.81 -17.64 5.49
CA LYS A 72 2.69 -16.94 6.78
C LYS A 72 3.25 -15.52 6.71
N GLY A 73 4.34 -15.31 5.96
CA GLY A 73 4.93 -13.99 5.73
C GLY A 73 3.98 -13.10 4.96
N TYR A 74 3.45 -13.58 3.83
CA TYR A 74 2.48 -12.85 3.02
C TYR A 74 1.20 -12.52 3.78
N LYS A 75 0.63 -13.47 4.55
CA LYS A 75 -0.56 -13.20 5.39
C LYS A 75 -0.33 -12.05 6.37
N LYS A 76 0.86 -11.99 6.99
CA LYS A 76 1.22 -10.88 7.89
C LYS A 76 1.34 -9.55 7.14
N ILE A 77 1.98 -9.54 5.98
CA ILE A 77 2.12 -8.35 5.13
C ILE A 77 0.74 -7.84 4.69
N SER A 78 -0.12 -8.75 4.22
CA SER A 78 -1.49 -8.42 3.80
C SER A 78 -2.28 -7.81 4.95
N ALA A 79 -2.31 -8.45 6.12
CA ALA A 79 -3.02 -7.95 7.30
C ALA A 79 -2.50 -6.57 7.76
N LYS A 80 -1.17 -6.37 7.77
CA LYS A 80 -0.59 -5.08 8.20
C LYS A 80 -0.85 -3.96 7.19
N SER A 81 -0.84 -4.27 5.90
CA SER A 81 -1.16 -3.30 4.84
C SER A 81 -2.64 -2.93 4.87
N GLY A 82 -3.54 -3.90 5.09
CA GLY A 82 -4.97 -3.65 5.29
C GLY A 82 -5.26 -2.78 6.51
N PHE A 83 -4.62 -3.07 7.65
CA PHE A 83 -4.72 -2.21 8.84
C PHE A 83 -4.38 -0.75 8.54
N TRP A 84 -3.28 -0.52 7.80
CA TRP A 84 -2.87 0.83 7.44
C TRP A 84 -3.80 1.47 6.42
N MET A 85 -4.29 0.72 5.44
CA MET A 85 -5.29 1.19 4.49
C MET A 85 -6.53 1.71 5.23
N ASP A 86 -7.04 0.96 6.20
CA ASP A 86 -8.21 1.34 7.01
C ASP A 86 -7.92 2.58 7.88
N ALA A 87 -6.75 2.65 8.52
CA ALA A 87 -6.34 3.79 9.33
C ALA A 87 -6.19 5.08 8.50
N ILE A 88 -5.60 4.98 7.31
CA ILE A 88 -5.47 6.10 6.39
C ILE A 88 -6.84 6.54 5.88
N ASN A 89 -7.69 5.59 5.49
CA ASN A 89 -9.06 5.87 5.04
C ASN A 89 -9.86 6.61 6.12
N TYR A 90 -9.80 6.14 7.36
CA TYR A 90 -10.41 6.79 8.51
C TYR A 90 -9.93 8.24 8.67
N ARG A 91 -8.62 8.48 8.54
CA ARG A 91 -8.07 9.83 8.67
C ARG A 91 -8.49 10.75 7.52
N LEU A 92 -8.51 10.26 6.28
CA LEU A 92 -9.00 11.04 5.13
C LEU A 92 -10.46 11.46 5.30
N ILE A 93 -11.31 10.56 5.82
CA ILE A 93 -12.71 10.88 6.13
C ILE A 93 -12.81 11.92 7.24
N LYS A 94 -12.01 11.77 8.30
CA LYS A 94 -11.95 12.77 9.39
C LYS A 94 -11.53 14.15 8.93
N ASP A 95 -10.68 14.21 7.92
CA ASP A 95 -10.19 15.46 7.34
C ASP A 95 -11.16 16.03 6.28
N GLY A 96 -12.33 15.42 6.09
CA GLY A 96 -13.45 15.99 5.34
C GLY A 96 -13.73 15.35 3.98
N MET A 97 -12.96 14.33 3.56
CA MET A 97 -13.27 13.60 2.34
C MET A 97 -14.45 12.65 2.54
N THR A 98 -15.24 12.45 1.48
CA THR A 98 -16.21 11.36 1.38
C THR A 98 -15.54 10.08 0.89
N GLN A 99 -16.15 8.92 1.15
CA GLN A 99 -15.65 7.65 0.62
C GLN A 99 -15.61 7.67 -0.92
N ALA A 100 -16.62 8.27 -1.56
CA ALA A 100 -16.67 8.39 -3.02
C ALA A 100 -15.50 9.20 -3.59
N GLU A 101 -15.10 10.30 -2.94
CA GLU A 101 -13.93 11.08 -3.37
C GLU A 101 -12.63 10.31 -3.17
N ILE A 102 -12.50 9.55 -2.07
CA ILE A 102 -11.33 8.70 -1.83
C ILE A 102 -11.23 7.64 -2.92
N ASP A 103 -12.34 6.99 -3.27
CA ASP A 103 -12.36 5.95 -4.29
C ASP A 103 -12.08 6.53 -5.69
N SER A 104 -12.71 7.66 -6.05
CA SER A 104 -12.43 8.39 -7.30
C SER A 104 -10.95 8.74 -7.43
N LYS A 105 -10.36 9.36 -6.40
CA LYS A 105 -8.93 9.72 -6.42
C LYS A 105 -8.01 8.51 -6.43
N THR A 106 -8.43 7.39 -5.82
CA THR A 106 -7.67 6.14 -5.87
C THR A 106 -7.68 5.57 -7.29
N GLU A 107 -8.80 5.66 -8.00
CA GLU A 107 -8.89 5.27 -9.42
C GLU A 107 -8.07 6.19 -10.31
N GLU A 108 -8.14 7.51 -10.13
CA GLU A 108 -7.30 8.47 -10.86
C GLU A 108 -5.81 8.18 -10.69
N ILE A 109 -5.38 7.82 -9.47
CA ILE A 109 -4.01 7.38 -9.20
C ILE A 109 -3.69 6.10 -9.98
N ASN A 110 -4.62 5.15 -10.02
CA ASN A 110 -4.43 3.87 -10.70
C ASN A 110 -4.32 4.04 -12.23
N GLU A 111 -5.15 4.89 -12.83
CA GLU A 111 -5.15 5.17 -14.27
C GLU A 111 -3.91 5.97 -14.73
N ALA A 112 -3.29 6.73 -13.82
CA ALA A 112 -2.11 7.54 -14.10
C ALA A 112 -0.78 6.76 -14.00
N ILE A 113 -0.83 5.47 -13.66
CA ILE A 113 0.32 4.57 -13.55
C ILE A 113 0.35 3.67 -14.78
#